data_AF-A0A1Y3QP52-F1
#
_entry.id   AF-A0A1Y3QP52-F1
#
_cell.length_a   1.000
_cell.length_b   1.000
_cell.length_c   1.000
_cell.angle_alpha   90.00
_cell.angle_beta   90.00
_cell.angle_gamma   90.00
#
_symmetry.space_group_name_H-M   'P 1'
#
loop_
_entity.id
_entity.type
_entity.pdbx_description
1 polymer ?
#
loop_
_entity_poly.entity_id
_entity_poly.type
_entity_poly.pdbx_seq_one_letter_code
_entity_poly.pdbx_strand_id
1 'polypeptide(L)'
;MEKAKAFLEAVSADENLARALSAIKSKEELLAFAASHGHDLTEQDLKDIAKIGSVYLKQQADEPLSDEELELVSGGFALELALVIGALVGFGVAMGGFIGYAAYIIIDGARGGLND
;
A
#
# COMPACT_ATOMS: atom_id res chain seq x y z
N MET A 1 -9.44 -7.31 3.42
CA MET A 1 -8.95 -6.45 4.53
C MET A 1 -8.24 -7.18 5.67
N GLU A 2 -8.82 -8.10 6.46
CA GLU A 2 -8.08 -8.69 7.60
C GLU A 2 -6.73 -9.31 7.22
N LYS A 3 -6.64 -9.99 6.06
CA LYS A 3 -5.37 -10.56 5.57
C LYS A 3 -4.36 -9.49 5.11
N ALA A 4 -4.82 -8.48 4.37
CA ALA A 4 -4.02 -7.30 4.03
C ALA A 4 -3.43 -6.63 5.29
N LYS A 5 -4.24 -6.56 6.36
CA LYS A 5 -3.81 -6.00 7.65
C LYS A 5 -2.73 -6.84 8.31
N ALA A 6 -2.98 -8.14 8.49
CA ALA A 6 -2.01 -9.06 9.08
C ALA A 6 -0.69 -9.10 8.31
N PHE A 7 -0.75 -8.95 6.98
CA PHE A 7 0.45 -8.88 6.15
C PHE A 7 1.24 -7.60 6.36
N LEU A 8 0.58 -6.43 6.37
CA LEU A 8 1.26 -5.16 6.65
C LEU A 8 1.84 -5.12 8.06
N GLU A 9 1.17 -5.76 9.02
CA GLU A 9 1.66 -5.90 10.39
C GLU A 9 2.89 -6.82 10.45
N ALA A 10 2.88 -7.95 9.75
CA ALA A 10 4.05 -8.83 9.62
C ALA A 10 5.23 -8.10 8.94
N VAL A 11 4.95 -7.30 7.91
CA VAL A 11 5.94 -6.48 7.22
C VAL A 11 6.47 -5.35 8.11
N SER A 12 5.64 -4.81 9.01
CA SER A 12 6.04 -3.80 9.99
C SER A 12 6.90 -4.39 11.11
N ALA A 13 6.55 -5.60 11.56
CA ALA A 13 7.31 -6.33 12.55
C ALA A 13 8.65 -6.87 12.01
N ASP A 14 8.80 -7.00 10.68
CA ASP A 14 9.98 -7.56 10.04
C ASP A 14 10.52 -6.66 8.92
N GLU A 15 11.59 -5.92 9.22
CA GLU A 15 12.26 -5.03 8.27
C GLU A 15 12.74 -5.74 6.99
N ASN A 16 13.08 -7.03 7.06
CA ASN A 16 13.49 -7.77 5.86
C ASN A 16 12.29 -8.00 4.94
N LEU A 17 11.12 -8.28 5.51
CA LEU A 17 9.87 -8.33 4.74
C LEU A 17 9.60 -6.98 4.09
N ALA A 18 9.72 -5.86 4.83
CA ALA A 18 9.49 -4.53 4.26
C ALA A 18 10.42 -4.22 3.10
N ARG A 19 11.70 -4.59 3.24
CA ARG A 19 12.69 -4.35 2.20
C ARG A 19 12.47 -5.23 0.97
N ALA A 20 12.09 -6.49 1.17
CA ALA A 20 11.75 -7.40 0.09
C ALA A 20 10.47 -6.94 -0.62
N LEU A 21 9.45 -6.50 0.14
CA LEU A 21 8.21 -5.98 -0.41
C LEU A 21 8.41 -4.71 -1.24
N SER A 22 9.33 -3.84 -0.83
CA SER A 22 9.75 -2.67 -1.60
C SER A 22 10.43 -3.04 -2.93
N ALA A 23 11.06 -4.20 -3.02
CA ALA A 23 11.74 -4.65 -4.24
C ALA A 23 10.78 -5.28 -5.27
N ILE A 24 9.55 -5.61 -4.85
CA ILE A 24 8.54 -6.24 -5.69
C ILE A 24 8.02 -5.25 -6.73
N LYS A 25 8.00 -5.68 -8.00
CA LYS A 25 7.60 -4.83 -9.14
C LYS A 25 6.28 -5.22 -9.75
N SER A 26 5.78 -6.40 -9.43
CA SER A 26 4.51 -6.91 -9.97
C SER A 26 3.58 -7.46 -8.88
N LYS A 27 2.28 -7.45 -9.18
CA LYS A 27 1.24 -8.04 -8.32
C LYS A 27 1.47 -9.53 -8.05
N GLU A 28 1.94 -10.26 -9.07
CA GLU A 28 2.19 -11.70 -9.00
C GLU A 28 3.35 -12.02 -8.06
N GLU A 29 4.41 -11.21 -8.12
CA GLU A 29 5.52 -11.30 -7.16
C GLU A 29 5.06 -11.00 -5.74
N LEU A 30 4.13 -10.05 -5.55
CA LEU A 30 3.62 -9.73 -4.22
C LEU A 30 2.76 -10.84 -3.64
N LEU A 31 1.91 -11.46 -4.47
CA LEU A 31 1.13 -12.64 -4.09
C LEU A 31 2.03 -13.82 -3.74
N ALA A 32 3.03 -14.10 -4.58
CA ALA A 32 3.98 -15.18 -4.35
C ALA A 32 4.84 -14.93 -3.10
N PHE A 33 5.23 -13.68 -2.86
CA PHE A 33 5.98 -13.28 -1.68
C PHE A 33 5.16 -13.45 -0.41
N ALA A 34 3.92 -12.95 -0.41
CA ALA A 34 3.03 -13.12 0.73
C ALA A 34 2.74 -14.60 1.02
N ALA A 35 2.45 -15.39 -0.03
CA ALA A 35 2.23 -16.82 0.10
C ALA A 35 3.47 -17.54 0.65
N SER A 36 4.67 -17.14 0.23
CA SER A 36 5.95 -17.69 0.74
C SER A 36 6.18 -17.38 2.21
N HIS A 37 5.61 -16.28 2.72
CA HIS A 37 5.65 -15.90 4.14
C HIS A 37 4.46 -16.42 4.95
N GLY A 38 3.64 -17.32 4.38
CA GLY A 38 2.49 -17.91 5.06
C GLY A 38 1.23 -17.04 5.05
N HIS A 39 1.26 -15.92 4.32
CA HIS A 39 0.11 -15.04 4.13
C HIS A 39 -0.51 -15.28 2.75
N ASP A 40 -1.61 -16.03 2.72
CA ASP A 40 -2.38 -16.26 1.49
C ASP A 40 -3.19 -15.01 1.11
N LEU A 41 -2.51 -14.02 0.51
CA LEU A 41 -3.14 -12.80 0.02
C LEU A 41 -3.88 -13.05 -1.29
N THR A 42 -4.99 -12.34 -1.46
CA THR A 42 -5.75 -12.35 -2.72
C THR A 42 -5.52 -11.06 -3.51
N GLU A 43 -5.95 -11.03 -4.77
CA GLU A 43 -5.98 -9.78 -5.56
C GLU A 43 -6.79 -8.66 -4.88
N GLN A 44 -7.79 -9.02 -4.07
CA GLN A 44 -8.57 -8.05 -3.31
C GLN A 44 -7.76 -7.47 -2.15
N ASP A 45 -6.97 -8.30 -1.46
CA ASP A 45 -6.08 -7.84 -0.40
C ASP A 45 -4.95 -6.95 -0.95
N LEU A 46 -4.43 -7.25 -2.14
CA LEU A 46 -3.49 -6.37 -2.85
C LEU A 46 -4.10 -4.98 -3.11
N LYS A 47 -5.34 -4.95 -3.57
CA LYS A 47 -6.07 -3.69 -3.79
C LYS A 47 -6.28 -2.95 -2.48
N ASP A 48 -6.59 -3.65 -1.39
CA ASP A 48 -6.67 -3.04 -0.06
C ASP A 48 -5.32 -2.42 0.34
N ILE A 49 -4.19 -3.14 0.17
CA ILE A 49 -2.84 -2.62 0.47
C ILE A 49 -2.51 -1.37 -0.37
N ALA A 50 -2.79 -1.42 -1.67
CA ALA A 50 -2.57 -0.29 -2.57
C ALA A 50 -3.49 0.90 -2.23
N LYS A 51 -4.75 0.65 -1.83
CA LYS A 51 -5.70 1.67 -1.37
C LYS A 51 -5.19 2.32 -0.08
N ILE A 52 -4.70 1.55 0.89
CA ILE A 52 -4.11 2.10 2.13
C ILE A 52 -2.87 2.96 1.81
N GLY A 53 -1.99 2.51 0.91
CA GLY A 53 -0.85 3.30 0.44
C GLY A 53 -1.26 4.61 -0.25
N SER A 54 -2.34 4.57 -1.04
CA SER A 54 -2.93 5.75 -1.68
C SER A 54 -3.47 6.74 -0.66
N VAL A 55 -4.21 6.25 0.34
CA VAL A 55 -4.74 7.05 1.45
C VAL A 55 -3.61 7.75 2.22
N TYR A 56 -2.51 7.05 2.50
CA TYR A 56 -1.35 7.64 3.16
C TYR A 56 -0.71 8.78 2.34
N LEU A 57 -0.54 8.59 1.02
CA LEU A 57 -0.01 9.63 0.14
C LEU A 57 -0.94 10.84 0.02
N LYS A 58 -2.26 10.63 -0.10
CA LYS A 58 -3.25 11.71 -0.09
C LYS A 58 -3.23 12.47 1.23
N GLN A 59 -3.11 11.76 2.35
CA GLN A 59 -2.93 12.37 3.67
C GLN A 59 -1.65 13.21 3.73
N GLN A 60 -0.54 12.74 3.16
CA GLN A 60 0.70 13.52 3.05
C GLN A 60 0.59 14.72 2.11
N ALA A 61 -0.19 14.60 1.04
CA ALA A 61 -0.42 15.63 0.04
C ALA A 61 -1.50 16.65 0.44
N ASP A 62 -2.05 16.55 1.65
CA ASP A 62 -3.17 17.35 2.16
C ASP A 62 -4.41 17.28 1.24
N GLU A 63 -4.57 16.17 0.52
CA GLU A 63 -5.66 15.95 -0.44
C GLU A 63 -6.90 15.41 0.30
N PRO A 64 -8.12 15.85 -0.07
CA PRO A 64 -9.34 15.36 0.57
C PRO A 64 -9.50 13.85 0.37
N LEU A 65 -9.50 13.13 1.49
CA LEU A 65 -9.84 11.72 1.59
C LEU A 65 -11.36 11.55 1.58
N SER A 66 -11.88 10.54 0.88
CA SER A 66 -13.29 10.15 0.98
C SER A 66 -13.63 9.60 2.38
N ASP A 67 -14.91 9.58 2.75
CA ASP A 67 -15.35 9.05 4.06
C ASP A 67 -14.85 7.62 4.34
N GLU A 68 -14.84 6.75 3.33
CA GLU A 68 -14.28 5.39 3.43
C GLU A 68 -12.75 5.39 3.67
N GLU A 69 -12.05 6.36 3.08
CA GLU A 69 -10.61 6.51 3.23
C GLU A 69 -10.27 7.14 4.60
N LEU A 70 -11.10 8.06 5.08
CA LEU A 70 -11.01 8.66 6.41
C LEU A 70 -11.29 7.66 7.51
N GLU A 71 -12.23 6.72 7.32
CA GLU A 71 -12.48 5.65 8.28
C GLU A 71 -11.25 4.74 8.43
N LEU A 72 -10.53 4.48 7.33
CA LEU A 72 -9.27 3.75 7.35
C LEU A 72 -8.15 4.51 8.11
N VAL A 73 -8.08 5.84 7.98
CA VAL A 73 -7.10 6.68 8.70
C VAL A 73 -7.46 6.85 10.18
N SER A 74 -8.73 7.12 10.46
CA SER A 74 -9.25 7.37 11.81
C SER A 74 -9.39 6.10 12.64
N GLY A 75 -9.50 4.93 12.01
CA GLY A 75 -9.47 3.62 12.67
C GLY A 75 -8.12 3.27 13.32
N GLY A 76 -7.16 4.20 13.37
CA GLY A 76 -5.84 4.05 14.02
C GLY A 76 -4.84 3.18 13.25
N PHE A 77 -5.34 2.28 12.41
CA PHE A 77 -4.56 1.34 11.63
C PHE A 77 -3.57 2.00 10.66
N ALA A 78 -3.97 3.11 10.02
CA ALA A 78 -3.08 3.83 9.11
C ALA A 78 -1.92 4.51 9.84
N LEU A 79 -2.10 4.95 11.08
CA LEU A 79 -1.08 5.73 11.81
C LEU A 79 0.04 4.84 12.35
N GLU A 80 -0.29 3.62 12.78
CA GLU A 80 0.67 2.67 13.34
C GLU A 80 1.53 2.01 12.27
N LEU A 81 0.95 1.75 11.10
CA LEU A 81 1.64 1.20 9.93
C LEU A 81 2.09 2.27 8.94
N ALA A 82 1.74 3.54 9.15
CA ALA A 82 2.09 4.68 8.29
C ALA A 82 3.59 4.77 8.01
N LEU A 83 4.42 4.46 9.00
CA LEU A 83 5.88 4.53 8.84
C LEU A 83 6.39 3.47 7.85
N VAL A 84 5.84 2.27 7.93
CA VAL A 84 6.21 1.13 7.09
C VAL A 84 5.57 1.27 5.71
N ILE A 85 4.30 1.63 5.65
CA ILE A 85 3.58 1.90 4.39
C ILE A 85 4.21 3.10 3.68
N GLY A 86 4.54 4.16 4.41
CA GLY A 86 5.24 5.32 3.88
C GLY A 86 6.63 4.97 3.34
N ALA A 87 7.37 4.10 4.02
CA ALA A 87 8.65 3.59 3.52
C ALA A 87 8.45 2.74 2.26
N LEU A 88 7.49 1.83 2.23
CA LEU A 88 7.19 0.95 1.09
C LEU A 88 6.69 1.70 -0.13
N VAL A 89 5.80 2.66 0.09
CA VAL A 89 5.22 3.50 -0.96
C VAL A 89 6.28 4.47 -1.46
N GLY A 90 6.99 5.16 -0.57
CA GLY A 90 8.08 6.09 -0.93
C GLY A 90 9.22 5.39 -1.69
N PHE A 91 9.68 4.23 -1.21
CA PHE A 91 10.66 3.42 -1.94
C PHE A 91 10.08 2.87 -3.24
N GLY A 92 8.85 2.36 -3.22
CA GLY A 92 8.19 1.82 -4.40
C GLY A 92 8.04 2.86 -5.51
N VAL A 93 7.69 4.11 -5.19
CA VAL A 93 7.64 5.20 -6.17
C VAL A 93 9.04 5.53 -6.68
N ALA A 94 10.03 5.67 -5.80
CA ALA A 94 11.39 6.03 -6.20
C ALA A 94 12.12 4.93 -7.00
N MET A 95 11.80 3.66 -6.75
CA MET A 95 12.49 2.51 -7.35
C MET A 95 11.66 1.77 -8.41
N GLY A 96 10.44 2.24 -8.70
CA GLY A 96 9.52 1.57 -9.63
C GLY A 96 8.94 0.25 -9.10
N GLY A 97 8.78 0.12 -7.79
CA GLY A 97 8.11 -0.98 -7.12
C GLY A 97 6.58 -0.91 -7.22
N PHE A 98 5.94 -2.08 -7.20
CA PHE A 98 4.52 -2.26 -7.48
C PHE A 98 3.61 -1.46 -6.54
N ILE A 99 3.88 -1.50 -5.22
CA ILE A 99 3.01 -0.84 -4.23
C ILE A 99 3.02 0.66 -4.42
N GLY A 100 4.22 1.25 -4.56
CA GLY A 100 4.36 2.68 -4.80
C GLY A 100 3.71 3.09 -6.12
N TYR A 101 3.93 2.32 -7.19
CA TYR A 101 3.33 2.57 -8.50
C TYR A 101 1.80 2.41 -8.49
N ALA A 102 1.26 1.39 -7.85
CA ALA A 102 -0.18 1.16 -7.75
C ALA A 102 -0.87 2.22 -6.89
N ALA A 103 -0.28 2.58 -5.74
CA ALA A 103 -0.79 3.68 -4.91
C ALA A 103 -0.74 5.00 -5.67
N TYR A 104 0.36 5.29 -6.37
CA TYR A 104 0.52 6.48 -7.20
C TYR A 104 -0.53 6.53 -8.34
N ILE A 105 -0.74 5.44 -9.08
CA ILE A 105 -1.75 5.38 -10.15
C ILE A 105 -3.16 5.55 -9.61
N ILE A 106 -3.49 5.02 -8.42
CA ILE A 106 -4.83 5.19 -7.86
C ILE A 106 -5.11 6.67 -7.53
N ILE A 107 -4.08 7.42 -7.13
CA ILE A 107 -4.18 8.87 -6.89
C ILE A 107 -4.20 9.65 -8.20
N ASP A 108 -3.24 9.39 -9.09
CA ASP A 108 -3.12 10.11 -10.36
C ASP A 108 -4.30 9.79 -11.29
N GLY A 109 -4.80 8.55 -11.29
CA GLY A 109 -6.03 8.14 -11.96
C GLY A 109 -7.30 8.76 -11.37
N ALA A 110 -7.27 9.24 -10.12
CA ALA A 110 -8.33 10.09 -9.57
C ALA A 110 -8.19 11.56 -10.02
N ARG A 111 -6.99 12.00 -10.42
CA ARG A 111 -6.70 13.33 -10.98
C ARG A 111 -6.77 13.37 -12.51
N GLY A 112 -6.69 12.22 -13.18
CA GLY A 112 -6.56 12.01 -14.62
C GLY A 112 -7.88 11.71 -15.33
N GLY A 113 -8.87 12.56 -15.12
CA GLY A 113 -9.93 12.85 -16.08
C GLY A 113 -9.62 14.10 -16.91
N LEU A 114 -8.35 14.39 -17.19
CA LEU A 114 -7.92 15.53 -18.01
C LEU A 114 -6.56 15.24 -18.70
N ASN A 115 -6.62 15.23 -20.04
CA ASN A 115 -5.57 15.10 -21.07
C ASN A 115 -5.14 13.64 -21.36
N ASP A 116 -5.51 13.01 -22.49
CA ASP A 116 -5.96 13.45 -23.81
C ASP A 116 -6.91 12.39 -24.41
#